data_AF-A0A7V8IJ22-F1
#
_entry.id   AF-A0A7V8IJ22-F1
#
_cell.length_a   1.000
_cell.length_b   1.000
_cell.length_c   1.000
_cell.angle_alpha   90.00
_cell.angle_beta   90.00
_cell.angle_gamma   90.00
#
_symmetry.space_group_name_H-M   'P 1'
#
loop_
_entity.id
_entity.type
_entity.pdbx_description
1 polymer ?
#
loop_
_entity_poly.entity_id
_entity_poly.type
_entity_poly.pdbx_seq_one_letter_code
_entity_poly.pdbx_strand_id
1 'polypeptide(L)'
;MSFAITYDAYYANYSIASYLTEWSAAFGDVNHTAGNTQVGGNNTGGFYGGDTSIDGTQYAITSTQNDFSALIAGGDLTYSLFSPPAHTLYGDLDTLSFGNVLQGGTTAGTTYSLVEPEVTFSGLDLSTDVANLTVSDRGVVHDVIYGLMSGQVQPLLDALTSAGIDINASLDSLSFATATSDAVLSADTVVDVVGVADTADLLAA
;
A
#
# COMPACT_ATOMS: atom_id res chain seq x y z
N MET A 1 1.20 16.17 2.52
CA MET A 1 1.24 16.17 1.03
C MET A 1 -0.18 15.97 0.51
N SER A 2 -0.46 16.18 -0.78
CA SER A 2 -1.76 15.76 -1.35
C SER A 2 -1.81 14.25 -1.53
N PHE A 3 -3.00 13.66 -1.42
CA PHE A 3 -3.21 12.25 -1.69
C PHE A 3 -2.78 11.89 -3.12
N ALA A 4 -2.07 10.78 -3.27
CA ALA A 4 -1.64 10.24 -4.55
C ALA A 4 -1.55 8.71 -4.50
N ILE A 5 -1.69 8.07 -5.66
CA ILE A 5 -1.52 6.63 -5.83
C ILE A 5 -0.44 6.39 -6.87
N THR A 6 0.50 5.51 -6.58
CA THR A 6 1.39 4.94 -7.59
C THR A 6 1.08 3.46 -7.73
N TYR A 7 0.95 2.94 -8.95
CA TYR A 7 0.51 1.56 -9.17
C TYR A 7 1.23 0.89 -10.34
N ASP A 8 1.47 -0.42 -10.27
CA ASP A 8 1.94 -1.21 -11.40
C ASP A 8 0.90 -1.22 -12.52
N ALA A 9 1.33 -1.03 -13.77
CA ALA A 9 0.44 -0.91 -14.93
C ALA A 9 -0.51 -2.10 -15.12
N TYR A 10 -0.16 -3.28 -14.59
CA TYR A 10 -1.05 -4.44 -14.52
C TYR A 10 -2.39 -4.12 -13.85
N TYR A 11 -2.39 -3.27 -12.81
CA TYR A 11 -3.56 -2.88 -12.04
C TYR A 11 -4.31 -1.67 -12.62
N ALA A 12 -3.98 -1.18 -13.82
CA ALA A 12 -4.61 0.02 -14.40
C ALA A 12 -6.15 -0.01 -14.40
N ASN A 13 -6.72 -1.15 -14.77
CA ASN A 13 -8.18 -1.34 -14.84
C ASN A 13 -8.82 -1.73 -13.49
N TYR A 14 -8.02 -1.92 -12.43
CA TYR A 14 -8.54 -2.23 -11.12
C TYR A 14 -9.07 -0.97 -10.46
N SER A 15 -10.08 -1.12 -9.63
CA SER A 15 -10.44 -0.10 -8.64
C SER A 15 -9.63 -0.30 -7.36
N ILE A 16 -9.60 0.72 -6.49
CA ILE A 16 -9.00 0.61 -5.15
C ILE A 16 -9.67 -0.54 -4.38
N ALA A 17 -11.00 -0.61 -4.41
CA ALA A 17 -11.77 -1.62 -3.70
C ALA A 17 -11.46 -3.04 -4.21
N SER A 18 -11.41 -3.23 -5.53
CA SER A 18 -11.12 -4.55 -6.12
C SER A 18 -9.68 -4.99 -5.85
N TYR A 19 -8.71 -4.08 -6.00
CA TYR A 19 -7.31 -4.36 -5.69
C TYR A 19 -7.11 -4.78 -4.24
N LEU A 20 -7.59 -3.96 -3.30
CA LEU A 20 -7.41 -4.24 -1.87
C LEU A 20 -8.10 -5.54 -1.46
N THR A 21 -9.30 -5.82 -1.99
CA THR A 21 -10.03 -7.08 -1.70
C THR A 21 -9.26 -8.30 -2.22
N GLU A 22 -8.69 -8.23 -3.41
CA GLU A 22 -7.88 -9.32 -3.97
C GLU A 22 -6.57 -9.50 -3.18
N TRP A 23 -5.86 -8.40 -2.92
CA TRP A 23 -4.63 -8.40 -2.12
C TRP A 23 -4.87 -8.97 -0.72
N SER A 24 -5.94 -8.56 -0.03
CA SER A 24 -6.23 -9.03 1.33
C SER A 24 -6.66 -10.50 1.35
N ALA A 25 -7.31 -11.00 0.30
CA ALA A 25 -7.60 -12.41 0.16
C ALA A 25 -6.33 -13.25 -0.03
N ALA A 26 -5.34 -12.73 -0.76
CA ALA A 26 -4.04 -13.37 -0.92
C ALA A 26 -3.17 -13.28 0.36
N PHE A 27 -3.12 -12.10 0.99
CA PHE A 27 -2.36 -11.84 2.22
C PHE A 27 -2.95 -12.61 3.41
N GLY A 28 -4.27 -12.65 3.54
CA GLY A 28 -4.99 -13.39 4.58
C GLY A 28 -4.89 -12.78 5.99
N ASP A 29 -5.26 -13.57 6.99
CA ASP A 29 -5.15 -13.20 8.41
C ASP A 29 -3.86 -13.79 8.99
N VAL A 30 -2.98 -12.91 9.52
CA VAL A 30 -1.73 -13.33 10.19
C VAL A 30 -1.97 -13.91 11.59
N ASN A 31 -3.21 -13.90 12.06
CA ASN A 31 -3.66 -14.37 13.37
C ASN A 31 -2.91 -13.66 14.51
N HIS A 32 -2.77 -12.33 14.43
CA HIS A 32 -2.23 -11.49 15.50
C HIS A 32 -3.29 -11.27 16.59
N THR A 33 -3.58 -12.33 17.33
CA THR A 33 -4.62 -12.38 18.37
C THR A 33 -4.06 -12.88 19.70
N ALA A 34 -4.79 -12.61 20.79
CA ALA A 34 -4.39 -13.02 22.12
C ALA A 34 -4.19 -14.55 22.19
N GLY A 35 -2.98 -14.99 22.57
CA GLY A 35 -2.60 -16.40 22.64
C GLY A 35 -2.03 -16.99 21.33
N ASN A 36 -2.09 -16.25 20.22
CA ASN A 36 -1.55 -16.66 18.91
C ASN A 36 -0.37 -15.80 18.44
N THR A 37 -0.15 -14.62 19.04
CA THR A 37 1.02 -13.78 18.73
C THR A 37 2.33 -14.51 19.05
N GLN A 38 3.22 -14.59 18.06
CA GLN A 38 4.54 -15.19 18.18
C GLN A 38 5.59 -14.09 18.32
N VAL A 39 6.07 -13.85 19.55
CA VAL A 39 7.12 -12.85 19.79
C VAL A 39 8.39 -13.25 19.05
N GLY A 40 8.85 -12.40 18.12
CA GLY A 40 9.97 -12.71 17.23
C GLY A 40 9.64 -13.70 16.11
N GLY A 41 8.36 -14.03 15.93
CA GLY A 41 7.84 -14.82 14.81
C GLY A 41 7.41 -13.96 13.63
N ASN A 42 6.72 -14.58 12.68
CA ASN A 42 6.32 -13.93 11.42
C ASN A 42 5.02 -13.11 11.52
N ASN A 43 4.20 -13.28 12.57
CA ASN A 43 2.91 -12.58 12.69
C ASN A 43 2.93 -11.27 13.50
N THR A 44 4.09 -10.72 13.84
CA THR A 44 4.21 -9.43 14.54
C THR A 44 4.54 -8.27 13.61
N GLY A 45 5.19 -8.54 12.49
CA GLY A 45 5.87 -7.51 11.71
C GLY A 45 7.06 -6.90 12.48
N GLY A 46 7.54 -5.75 12.02
CA GLY A 46 8.63 -5.02 12.65
C GLY A 46 8.65 -3.53 12.29
N PHE A 47 9.32 -2.75 13.14
CA PHE A 47 9.49 -1.31 12.96
C PHE A 47 10.88 -0.95 12.45
N TYR A 48 10.98 0.15 11.72
CA TYR A 48 12.23 0.77 11.29
C TYR A 48 12.19 2.29 11.54
N GLY A 49 13.34 2.86 11.88
CA GLY A 49 13.53 4.31 11.94
C GLY A 49 13.10 4.99 13.23
N GLY A 50 12.76 4.23 14.27
CA GLY A 50 12.43 4.72 15.60
C GLY A 50 13.57 4.59 16.62
N ASP A 51 13.32 5.12 17.81
CA ASP A 51 14.24 5.08 18.96
C ASP A 51 14.12 3.75 19.73
N THR A 52 12.99 3.06 19.62
CA THR A 52 12.75 1.76 20.25
C THR A 52 12.25 0.73 19.23
N SER A 53 12.06 -0.51 19.68
CA SER A 53 11.55 -1.60 18.82
C SER A 53 10.05 -1.56 18.56
N ILE A 54 9.33 -0.58 19.13
CA ILE A 54 7.87 -0.44 19.05
C ILE A 54 7.46 0.90 18.43
N ASP A 55 8.40 1.66 17.89
CA ASP A 55 8.15 2.90 17.17
C ASP A 55 9.04 3.00 15.93
N GLY A 56 8.64 3.85 15.00
CA GLY A 56 9.47 4.22 13.87
C GLY A 56 8.71 4.81 12.69
N THR A 57 9.48 5.14 11.66
CA THR A 57 8.98 5.73 10.43
C THR A 57 8.39 4.72 9.46
N GLN A 58 8.62 3.43 9.69
CA GLN A 58 7.97 2.34 8.98
C GLN A 58 7.56 1.22 9.92
N TYR A 59 6.41 0.60 9.62
CA TYR A 59 6.01 -0.71 10.11
C TYR A 59 5.81 -1.62 8.90
N ALA A 60 6.34 -2.84 8.93
CA ALA A 60 6.18 -3.78 7.84
C ALA A 60 5.87 -5.20 8.32
N ILE A 61 5.11 -5.93 7.51
CA ILE A 61 4.72 -7.31 7.79
C ILE A 61 4.57 -8.12 6.50
N THR A 62 4.92 -9.40 6.58
CA THR A 62 4.70 -10.40 5.53
C THR A 62 3.56 -11.33 5.95
N SER A 63 2.74 -11.75 4.97
CA SER A 63 1.70 -12.75 5.16
C SER A 63 2.28 -14.03 5.73
N THR A 64 1.59 -14.62 6.72
CA THR A 64 1.92 -15.94 7.25
C THR A 64 1.22 -17.08 6.51
N GLN A 65 0.39 -16.76 5.52
CA GLN A 65 -0.39 -17.72 4.75
C GLN A 65 0.31 -18.10 3.45
N ASN A 66 1.04 -17.15 2.87
CA ASN A 66 1.72 -17.34 1.60
C ASN A 66 3.22 -16.99 1.64
N ASP A 67 3.72 -16.41 2.74
CA ASP A 67 5.12 -16.05 2.97
C ASP A 67 5.73 -15.04 1.96
N PHE A 68 4.93 -14.42 1.09
CA PHE A 68 5.43 -13.48 0.08
C PHE A 68 4.69 -12.15 0.04
N SER A 69 3.35 -12.10 0.16
CA SER A 69 2.61 -10.85 0.16
C SER A 69 2.96 -10.02 1.38
N ALA A 70 3.18 -8.73 1.20
CA ALA A 70 3.69 -7.87 2.24
C ALA A 70 3.07 -6.46 2.19
N LEU A 71 3.08 -5.84 3.36
CA LEU A 71 2.62 -4.48 3.61
C LEU A 71 3.75 -3.69 4.25
N ILE A 72 3.92 -2.45 3.80
CA ILE A 72 4.73 -1.43 4.50
C ILE A 72 3.83 -0.22 4.76
N ALA A 73 3.67 0.13 6.03
CA ALA A 73 3.10 1.37 6.50
C ALA A 73 4.20 2.37 6.80
N GLY A 74 4.10 3.60 6.30
CA GLY A 74 5.05 4.68 6.54
C GLY A 74 4.40 5.91 7.17
N GLY A 75 5.15 6.58 8.05
CA GLY A 75 4.67 7.76 8.77
C GLY A 75 5.50 8.00 10.03
N ASP A 76 4.84 8.29 11.16
CA ASP A 76 5.42 8.32 12.51
C ASP A 76 4.56 7.44 13.41
N LEU A 77 4.94 6.17 13.54
CA LEU A 77 4.10 5.12 14.11
C LEU A 77 4.65 4.69 15.46
N THR A 78 3.77 4.55 16.46
CA THR A 78 4.12 4.01 17.77
C THR A 78 3.10 2.96 18.20
N TYR A 79 3.58 1.84 18.75
CA TYR A 79 2.78 0.77 19.30
C TYR A 79 2.86 0.74 20.82
N SER A 80 1.72 0.78 21.50
CA SER A 80 1.66 0.90 22.96
C SER A 80 2.08 -0.36 23.72
N LEU A 81 2.16 -1.52 23.05
CA LEU A 81 2.43 -2.82 23.64
C LEU A 81 1.53 -3.10 24.86
N PHE A 82 2.02 -2.98 26.09
CA PHE A 82 1.23 -3.20 27.31
C PHE A 82 0.79 -1.90 28.00
N SER A 83 1.26 -0.74 27.53
CA SER A 83 0.86 0.57 28.05
C SER A 83 -0.58 0.88 27.66
N PRO A 84 -1.44 1.35 28.59
CA PRO A 84 -2.79 1.74 28.25
C PRO A 84 -2.84 2.88 27.20
N PRO A 85 -3.69 2.76 26.16
CA PRO A 85 -4.50 1.59 25.82
C PRO A 85 -3.64 0.49 25.16
N ALA A 86 -3.61 -0.69 25.79
CA ALA A 86 -2.70 -1.77 25.41
C ALA A 86 -2.98 -2.30 24.00
N HIS A 87 -1.92 -2.71 23.32
CA HIS A 87 -1.90 -3.29 21.99
C HIS A 87 -2.48 -2.38 20.91
N THR A 88 -2.23 -1.07 21.00
CA THR A 88 -2.75 -0.07 20.06
C THR A 88 -1.63 0.56 19.26
N LEU A 89 -1.82 0.67 17.95
CA LEU A 89 -0.91 1.35 17.04
C LEU A 89 -1.48 2.74 16.75
N TYR A 90 -0.68 3.77 16.96
CA TYR A 90 -1.11 5.16 16.85
C TYR A 90 0.01 6.02 16.25
N GLY A 91 -0.24 7.32 16.15
CA GLY A 91 0.65 8.29 15.50
C GLY A 91 0.10 8.70 14.14
N ASP A 92 1.00 8.91 13.18
CA ASP A 92 0.69 9.39 11.84
C ASP A 92 0.96 8.29 10.79
N LEU A 93 0.01 8.06 9.90
CA LEU A 93 0.08 7.14 8.78
C LEU A 93 -0.06 7.92 7.47
N ASP A 94 1.06 8.05 6.76
CA ASP A 94 1.18 8.83 5.53
C ASP A 94 1.16 7.97 4.28
N THR A 95 1.77 6.79 4.35
CA THR A 95 1.91 5.89 3.21
C THR A 95 1.52 4.45 3.55
N LEU A 96 0.93 3.77 2.57
CA LEU A 96 0.70 2.34 2.57
C LEU A 96 1.18 1.76 1.24
N SER A 97 2.19 0.91 1.28
CA SER A 97 2.73 0.20 0.13
C SER A 97 2.41 -1.28 0.22
N PHE A 98 1.77 -1.77 -0.83
CA PHE A 98 1.34 -3.15 -1.00
C PHE A 98 2.14 -3.80 -2.11
N GLY A 99 2.47 -5.07 -1.95
CA GLY A 99 3.14 -5.86 -2.97
C GLY A 99 3.72 -7.15 -2.41
N ASN A 100 4.79 -7.64 -3.04
CA ASN A 100 5.38 -8.92 -2.70
C ASN A 100 6.87 -8.81 -2.37
N VAL A 101 7.32 -9.80 -1.59
CA VAL A 101 8.71 -10.02 -1.16
C VAL A 101 9.25 -8.82 -0.38
N LEU A 102 8.99 -8.83 0.93
CA LEU A 102 9.55 -7.86 1.85
C LEU A 102 11.06 -8.04 2.01
N GLN A 103 11.81 -6.96 1.90
CA GLN A 103 13.24 -6.88 2.19
C GLN A 103 13.55 -5.76 3.18
N GLY A 104 14.77 -5.78 3.73
CA GLY A 104 15.18 -4.84 4.77
C GLY A 104 14.67 -5.23 6.15
N GLY A 105 14.90 -4.39 7.15
CA GLY A 105 14.52 -4.59 8.56
C GLY A 105 15.13 -5.77 9.29
N THR A 106 15.77 -6.72 8.59
CA THR A 106 16.47 -7.88 9.16
C THR A 106 17.81 -7.51 9.78
N THR A 107 18.40 -6.39 9.36
CA THR A 107 19.60 -5.80 9.98
C THR A 107 19.19 -4.49 10.63
N ALA A 108 19.65 -4.26 11.87
CA ALA A 108 19.38 -3.01 12.57
C ALA A 108 19.78 -1.82 11.69
N GLY A 109 18.82 -0.92 11.42
CA GLY A 109 19.05 0.27 10.62
C GLY A 109 18.88 0.11 9.09
N THR A 110 18.37 -1.00 8.58
CA THR A 110 17.98 -1.10 7.15
C THR A 110 16.49 -0.84 6.93
N THR A 111 16.18 0.11 6.04
CA THR A 111 14.80 0.46 5.63
C THR A 111 14.07 -0.74 5.04
N TYR A 112 12.76 -0.82 5.24
CA TYR A 112 11.93 -1.79 4.53
C TYR A 112 11.67 -1.37 3.07
N SER A 113 11.62 -2.36 2.19
CA SER A 113 11.24 -2.21 0.78
C SER A 113 10.55 -3.45 0.24
N LEU A 114 9.71 -3.28 -0.79
CA LEU A 114 9.12 -4.37 -1.57
C LEU A 114 9.94 -4.59 -2.83
N VAL A 115 10.26 -5.84 -3.16
CA VAL A 115 10.91 -6.17 -4.43
C VAL A 115 9.94 -6.00 -5.59
N GLU A 116 8.69 -6.36 -5.36
CA GLU A 116 7.60 -6.32 -6.34
C GLU A 116 6.50 -5.40 -5.78
N PRO A 117 6.69 -4.07 -5.80
CA PRO A 117 5.67 -3.13 -5.37
C PRO A 117 4.50 -3.13 -6.36
N GLU A 118 3.28 -3.20 -5.86
CA GLU A 118 2.07 -3.26 -6.67
C GLU A 118 1.30 -1.94 -6.64
N VAL A 119 0.92 -1.48 -5.45
CA VAL A 119 0.18 -0.23 -5.25
C VAL A 119 0.71 0.48 -4.01
N THR A 120 0.92 1.79 -4.11
CA THR A 120 1.28 2.65 -2.99
C THR A 120 0.33 3.83 -2.90
N PHE A 121 -0.30 3.97 -1.74
CA PHE A 121 -1.04 5.17 -1.35
C PHE A 121 -0.09 6.10 -0.60
N SER A 122 -0.08 7.38 -0.95
CA SER A 122 0.74 8.40 -0.31
C SER A 122 -0.11 9.62 0.04
N GLY A 123 0.28 10.33 1.11
CA GLY A 123 -0.49 11.48 1.59
C GLY A 123 -1.86 11.07 2.12
N LEU A 124 -1.91 9.92 2.83
CA LEU A 124 -3.11 9.46 3.52
C LEU A 124 -3.53 10.44 4.63
N ASP A 125 -2.56 11.08 5.29
CA ASP A 125 -2.78 12.11 6.33
C ASP A 125 -3.71 11.60 7.45
N LEU A 126 -3.56 10.32 7.80
CA LEU A 126 -4.33 9.70 8.87
C LEU A 126 -3.54 9.83 10.17
N SER A 127 -4.16 10.43 11.18
CA SER A 127 -3.52 10.66 12.47
C SER A 127 -4.40 10.14 13.60
N THR A 128 -3.75 9.60 14.63
CA THR A 128 -4.41 9.11 15.84
C THR A 128 -3.55 9.49 17.04
N ASP A 129 -4.01 10.48 17.81
CA ASP A 129 -3.38 10.87 19.07
C ASP A 129 -3.70 9.85 20.17
N VAL A 130 -2.67 9.37 20.87
CA VAL A 130 -2.79 8.46 22.01
C VAL A 130 -3.74 8.98 23.11
N ALA A 131 -3.85 10.30 23.27
CA ALA A 131 -4.74 10.93 24.24
C ALA A 131 -6.23 10.72 23.93
N ASN A 132 -6.58 10.40 22.68
CA ASN A 132 -7.95 10.18 22.23
C ASN A 132 -8.38 8.71 22.31
N LEU A 133 -7.45 7.82 22.68
CA LEU A 133 -7.67 6.39 22.59
C LEU A 133 -8.34 5.82 23.84
N THR A 134 -9.20 4.83 23.60
CA THR A 134 -9.84 4.02 24.65
C THR A 134 -9.72 2.54 24.29
N VAL A 135 -10.13 1.66 25.21
CA VAL A 135 -10.17 0.21 24.93
C VAL A 135 -11.20 -0.15 23.84
N SER A 136 -12.25 0.69 23.67
CA SER A 136 -13.32 0.49 22.70
C SER A 136 -13.14 1.28 21.40
N ASP A 137 -12.26 2.27 21.39
CA ASP A 137 -11.95 3.11 20.22
C ASP A 137 -10.44 3.30 20.17
N ARG A 138 -9.81 2.61 19.22
CA ARG A 138 -8.36 2.55 19.06
C ARG A 138 -7.85 3.48 17.94
N GLY A 139 -8.76 4.25 17.34
CA GLY A 139 -8.45 5.22 16.31
C GLY A 139 -8.15 4.63 14.93
N VAL A 140 -8.21 5.50 13.93
CA VAL A 140 -8.15 5.12 12.50
C VAL A 140 -6.84 4.45 12.12
N VAL A 141 -5.70 4.89 12.67
CA VAL A 141 -4.39 4.28 12.35
C VAL A 141 -4.35 2.83 12.81
N HIS A 142 -4.86 2.54 14.02
CA HIS A 142 -4.94 1.17 14.50
C HIS A 142 -5.88 0.33 13.65
N ASP A 143 -7.10 0.82 13.40
CA ASP A 143 -8.13 0.07 12.71
C ASP A 143 -7.71 -0.27 11.27
N VAL A 144 -7.05 0.66 10.58
CA VAL A 144 -6.49 0.43 9.24
C VAL A 144 -5.42 -0.64 9.26
N ILE A 145 -4.36 -0.48 10.05
CA ILE A 145 -3.22 -1.42 10.02
C ILE A 145 -3.63 -2.78 10.58
N TYR A 146 -4.34 -2.82 11.70
CA TYR A 146 -4.80 -4.07 12.31
C TYR A 146 -5.83 -4.79 11.43
N GLY A 147 -6.71 -4.03 10.76
CA GLY A 147 -7.61 -4.57 9.74
C GLY A 147 -6.84 -5.28 8.63
N LEU A 148 -5.85 -4.60 8.02
CA LEU A 148 -5.03 -5.16 6.96
C LEU A 148 -4.26 -6.42 7.41
N MET A 149 -3.68 -6.41 8.62
CA MET A 149 -3.05 -7.60 9.22
C MET A 149 -4.02 -8.77 9.36
N SER A 150 -5.30 -8.49 9.56
CA SER A 150 -6.36 -9.47 9.76
C SER A 150 -7.11 -9.83 8.46
N GLY A 151 -6.57 -9.44 7.30
CA GLY A 151 -7.21 -9.66 5.99
C GLY A 151 -8.49 -8.84 5.75
N GLN A 152 -8.69 -7.75 6.50
CA GLN A 152 -9.88 -6.90 6.45
C GLN A 152 -9.52 -5.49 5.95
N VAL A 153 -10.03 -5.13 4.77
CA VAL A 153 -9.72 -3.84 4.12
C VAL A 153 -10.70 -2.73 4.44
N GLN A 154 -11.84 -3.07 5.06
CA GLN A 154 -12.94 -2.12 5.26
C GLN A 154 -12.52 -0.84 5.98
N PRO A 155 -11.70 -0.86 7.06
CA PRO A 155 -11.26 0.37 7.72
C PRO A 155 -10.51 1.33 6.78
N LEU A 156 -9.68 0.80 5.87
CA LEU A 156 -8.99 1.60 4.87
C LEU A 156 -9.96 2.15 3.82
N LEU A 157 -10.87 1.32 3.31
CA LEU A 157 -11.87 1.76 2.34
C LEU A 157 -12.79 2.85 2.91
N ASP A 158 -13.17 2.74 4.17
CA ASP A 158 -13.99 3.74 4.87
C ASP A 158 -13.22 5.05 5.06
N ALA A 159 -11.93 4.99 5.42
CA ALA A 159 -11.07 6.17 5.53
C ALA A 159 -10.93 6.89 4.18
N LEU A 160 -10.67 6.16 3.09
CA LEU A 160 -10.55 6.73 1.75
C LEU A 160 -11.88 7.33 1.26
N THR A 161 -12.99 6.61 1.47
CA THR A 161 -14.33 7.11 1.10
C THR A 161 -14.69 8.37 1.89
N SER A 162 -14.35 8.42 3.18
CA SER A 162 -14.58 9.59 4.04
C SER A 162 -13.74 10.80 3.60
N ALA A 163 -12.57 10.56 3.00
CA ALA A 163 -11.75 11.59 2.35
C ALA A 163 -12.28 12.02 0.96
N GLY A 164 -13.41 11.45 0.51
CA GLY A 164 -14.05 11.78 -0.77
C GLY A 164 -13.41 11.10 -1.99
N ILE A 165 -12.61 10.05 -1.78
CA ILE A 165 -11.98 9.28 -2.85
C ILE A 165 -13.00 8.28 -3.41
N ASP A 166 -13.16 8.27 -4.74
CA ASP A 166 -13.96 7.25 -5.41
C ASP A 166 -13.18 5.93 -5.49
N ILE A 167 -13.45 5.04 -4.53
CA ILE A 167 -12.77 3.74 -4.42
C ILE A 167 -13.20 2.72 -5.49
N ASN A 168 -14.24 3.02 -6.29
CA ASN A 168 -14.78 2.13 -7.31
C ASN A 168 -14.37 2.52 -8.74
N ALA A 169 -13.81 3.72 -8.93
CA ALA A 169 -13.21 4.14 -10.19
C ALA A 169 -11.94 3.32 -10.48
N SER A 170 -11.64 3.09 -11.76
CA SER A 170 -10.39 2.44 -12.16
C SER A 170 -9.20 3.34 -11.85
N LEU A 171 -8.06 2.75 -11.48
CA LEU A 171 -6.86 3.50 -11.10
C LEU A 171 -6.39 4.41 -12.23
N ASP A 172 -6.46 3.97 -13.48
CA ASP A 172 -6.09 4.80 -14.65
C ASP A 172 -7.02 6.00 -14.93
N SER A 173 -8.21 6.03 -14.32
CA SER A 173 -9.15 7.14 -14.45
C SER A 173 -9.00 8.20 -13.36
N LEU A 174 -8.27 7.89 -12.28
CA LEU A 174 -8.07 8.79 -11.15
C LEU A 174 -6.93 9.77 -11.45
N SER A 175 -7.22 11.07 -11.42
CA SER A 175 -6.25 12.12 -11.79
C SER A 175 -5.03 12.24 -10.86
N PHE A 176 -5.08 11.64 -9.68
CA PHE A 176 -4.00 11.59 -8.69
C PHE A 176 -3.31 10.22 -8.63
N ALA A 177 -3.71 9.29 -9.49
CA ALA A 177 -3.05 8.00 -9.65
C ALA A 177 -2.06 8.05 -10.82
N THR A 178 -0.94 7.38 -10.68
CA THR A 178 0.11 7.34 -11.70
C THR A 178 0.63 5.91 -11.83
N ALA A 179 0.57 5.36 -13.04
CA ALA A 179 1.18 4.07 -13.32
C ALA A 179 2.71 4.20 -13.19
N THR A 180 3.36 3.27 -12.48
CA THR A 180 4.79 3.05 -12.67
C THR A 180 4.98 2.41 -14.04
N SER A 181 5.79 3.03 -14.88
CA SER A 181 6.12 2.46 -16.18
C SER A 181 6.75 1.09 -15.97
N ASP A 182 6.09 0.04 -16.44
CA ASP A 182 6.82 -1.16 -16.82
C ASP A 182 7.73 -0.74 -17.98
N ALA A 183 9.02 -1.06 -17.93
CA ALA A 183 10.00 -0.66 -18.94
C ALA A 183 9.78 -1.34 -20.32
N VAL A 184 8.63 -1.99 -20.51
CA VAL A 184 8.26 -2.73 -21.73
C VAL A 184 6.74 -2.62 -21.84
N LEU A 185 6.18 -1.67 -22.59
CA LEU A 185 5.67 -1.90 -23.95
C LEU A 185 5.26 -0.56 -24.58
N SER A 186 6.23 0.19 -25.10
CA SER A 186 5.95 1.18 -26.16
C SER A 186 5.67 0.42 -27.45
N ALA A 187 4.43 -0.02 -27.63
CA ALA A 187 3.92 -0.54 -28.88
C ALA A 187 2.55 0.08 -29.20
N ASP A 188 2.43 1.41 -29.11
CA ASP A 188 1.41 2.12 -29.89
C ASP A 188 1.81 3.58 -30.18
N THR A 189 2.84 3.72 -31.01
CA THR A 189 2.89 4.87 -31.92
C THR A 189 2.60 4.36 -33.32
N VAL A 190 1.32 4.09 -33.61
CA VAL A 190 0.86 4.16 -35.00
C VAL A 190 1.05 5.60 -35.46
N VAL A 191 2.19 5.86 -36.10
CA VAL A 191 2.39 7.08 -36.89
C VAL A 191 1.49 6.95 -38.11
N ASP A 192 0.34 7.60 -38.06
CA ASP A 192 -0.49 7.89 -39.22
C ASP A 192 0.29 8.82 -40.16
N VAL A 193 0.92 8.26 -41.18
CA VAL A 193 1.39 9.05 -42.33
C VAL A 193 0.37 8.94 -43.44
N VAL A 194 -0.58 9.87 -43.38
CA VAL A 194 -1.44 10.29 -44.49
C VAL A 194 -0.55 10.85 -45.61
N GLY A 195 -0.52 10.22 -46.78
CA GLY A 195 0.18 10.79 -47.93
C GLY A 195 0.39 9.85 -49.12
N VAL A 196 -0.69 9.53 -49.83
CA VAL A 196 -0.61 9.05 -51.21
C VAL A 196 -0.15 10.21 -52.10
N ALA A 197 0.99 10.05 -52.77
CA ALA A 197 1.31 10.80 -53.98
C ALA A 197 1.40 9.81 -55.14
N ASP A 198 0.32 9.77 -55.90
CA ASP A 198 0.22 9.12 -57.19
C ASP A 198 0.99 9.98 -58.20
N THR A 199 2.17 9.54 -58.63
CA THR A 199 2.85 10.18 -59.78
C THR A 199 2.71 9.26 -60.97
N ALA A 200 1.64 9.50 -61.72
CA ALA A 200 1.53 9.11 -63.11
C ALA A 200 2.73 9.64 -63.91
N ASP A 201 3.33 8.73 -64.66
CA ASP A 201 3.89 8.87 -66.01
C ASP A 201 4.54 10.21 -66.40
N LEU A 202 5.87 10.18 -66.60
CA LEU A 202 6.53 11.04 -67.58
C LEU A 202 7.63 10.26 -68.32
N LEU A 203 7.22 9.61 -69.42
CA LEU A 203 8.02 9.31 -70.60
C LEU A 203 9.06 10.41 -70.93
N ALA A 204 10.33 10.04 -71.15
CA ALA A 204 11.15 10.56 -72.26
C ALA A 204 12.54 9.87 -72.38
N ALA A 205 12.78 9.33 -73.57
CA ALA A 205 14.05 9.13 -74.30
C ALA A 205 15.11 8.16 -73.74
#